data_AF-A0A0F9AJQ6-F1
#
_entry.id   AF-A0A0F9AJQ6-F1
#
_cell.length_a   1.000
_cell.length_b   1.000
_cell.length_c   1.000
_cell.angle_alpha   90.00
_cell.angle_beta   90.00
_cell.angle_gamma   90.00
#
_symmetry.space_group_name_H-M   'P 1'
#
loop_
_entity.id
_entity.type
_entity.pdbx_description
1 polymer ?
#
loop_
_entity_poly.entity_id
_entity_poly.type
_entity_poly.pdbx_seq_one_letter_code
_entity_poly.pdbx_strand_id
1 'polypeptide(L)'
;MHWAWALSAATLAVGLEVLYRRGWDWFEYWWLFIPAAIVINFSVYKLVTTGPTLLLAIVAFSLSTLLLRVLASQFLLGEALAKGNLVAVVALVTAAVVGHIWR
;
A
#
# COMPACT_ATOMS: atom_id res chain seq x y z
N MET A 1 4.09 -10.07 13.32
CA MET A 1 3.34 -10.85 12.30
C MET A 1 2.39 -9.98 11.47
N HIS A 2 1.61 -9.06 12.04
CA HIS A 2 0.70 -8.17 11.30
C HIS A 2 1.40 -7.33 10.21
N TRP A 3 2.60 -6.78 10.46
CA TRP A 3 3.35 -5.99 9.47
C TRP A 3 3.70 -6.74 8.18
N ALA A 4 3.92 -8.06 8.24
CA ALA A 4 4.22 -8.86 7.06
C ALA A 4 3.03 -8.94 6.09
N TRP A 5 1.81 -9.00 6.63
CA TRP A 5 0.58 -8.99 5.83
C TRP A 5 0.27 -7.62 5.22
N ALA A 6 0.60 -6.54 5.93
CA ALA A 6 0.50 -5.18 5.39
C ALA A 6 1.46 -4.97 4.22
N LEU A 7 2.71 -5.44 4.36
CA LEU A 7 3.74 -5.35 3.33
C LEU A 7 3.41 -6.21 2.11
N SER A 8 2.92 -7.43 2.29
CA SER A 8 2.53 -8.29 1.15
C SER A 8 1.39 -7.70 0.34
N ALA A 9 0.34 -7.20 1.03
CA ALA A 9 -0.79 -6.53 0.39
C ALA A 9 -0.34 -5.27 -0.36
N ALA A 10 0.52 -4.47 0.27
CA ALA A 10 1.02 -3.23 -0.30
C ALA A 10 1.92 -3.46 -1.52
N THR A 11 2.82 -4.45 -1.47
CA THR A 11 3.71 -4.78 -2.59
C THR A 11 2.93 -5.24 -3.82
N LEU A 12 1.90 -6.07 -3.63
CA LEU A 12 1.06 -6.52 -4.74
C LEU A 12 0.22 -5.37 -5.31
N ALA A 13 -0.38 -4.54 -4.45
CA ALA A 13 -1.19 -3.41 -4.90
C ALA A 13 -0.36 -2.38 -5.67
N VAL A 14 0.80 -1.99 -5.14
CA VAL A 14 1.69 -1.03 -5.79
C VAL A 14 2.36 -1.65 -7.03
N GLY A 15 2.70 -2.94 -7.00
CA GLY A 15 3.24 -3.65 -8.15
C GLY A 15 2.29 -3.64 -9.34
N LEU A 16 1.00 -3.90 -9.12
CA LEU A 16 -0.02 -3.79 -10.17
C LEU A 16 -0.19 -2.35 -10.66
N GLU A 17 -0.16 -1.36 -9.76
CA GLU A 17 -0.22 0.05 -10.15
C GLU A 17 0.96 0.44 -11.06
N VAL A 18 2.18 -0.02 -10.75
CA VAL A 18 3.36 0.21 -11.58
C VAL A 18 3.25 -0.47 -12.93
N LEU A 19 2.77 -1.72 -12.99
CA LEU A 19 2.54 -2.43 -14.24
C LEU A 19 1.54 -1.68 -15.13
N TYR A 20 0.43 -1.24 -14.54
CA TYR A 20 -0.58 -0.45 -15.26
C TYR A 20 -0.01 0.87 -15.79
N ARG A 21 0.77 1.59 -14.97
CA ARG A 21 1.46 2.83 -15.41
C ARG A 21 2.51 2.60 -16.50
N ARG A 22 3.06 1.39 -16.62
CA ARG A 22 3.97 0.99 -17.70
C ARG A 22 3.25 0.58 -18.99
N GLY A 23 1.92 0.73 -19.04
CA GLY A 23 1.12 0.50 -20.25
C GLY A 23 0.56 -0.91 -20.36
N TRP A 24 0.50 -1.67 -19.26
CA TRP A 24 -0.20 -2.96 -19.25
C TRP A 24 -1.71 -2.73 -19.30
N ASP A 25 -2.36 -3.33 -20.29
CA ASP A 25 -3.79 -3.18 -20.47
C ASP A 25 -4.57 -4.11 -19.53
N TRP A 26 -5.63 -3.57 -18.94
CA TRP A 26 -6.47 -4.30 -17.96
C TRP A 26 -7.11 -5.53 -18.58
N PHE A 27 -7.58 -5.38 -19.83
CA PHE A 27 -8.30 -6.44 -20.55
C PHE A 27 -7.40 -7.54 -21.09
N GLU A 28 -6.10 -7.29 -21.24
CA GLU A 28 -5.15 -8.29 -21.72
C GLU A 28 -4.65 -9.18 -20.59
N TYR A 29 -4.45 -8.60 -19.40
CA TYR A 29 -3.90 -9.31 -18.23
C TYR A 29 -4.92 -9.55 -17.10
N TRP A 30 -6.22 -9.53 -17.41
CA TRP A 30 -7.31 -9.78 -16.45
C TRP A 30 -7.11 -11.06 -15.62
N TRP A 31 -6.55 -12.10 -16.24
CA TRP A 31 -6.22 -13.38 -15.61
C TRP A 31 -5.18 -13.26 -14.48
N LEU A 32 -4.34 -12.23 -14.50
CA LEU A 32 -3.34 -11.92 -13.47
C LEU A 32 -3.90 -10.96 -12.42
N PHE A 33 -4.73 -10.00 -12.83
CA PHE A 33 -5.34 -9.02 -11.93
C PHE A 33 -6.32 -9.64 -10.93
N ILE A 34 -7.13 -10.62 -11.37
CA ILE A 34 -8.11 -11.31 -10.51
C ILE A 34 -7.43 -12.05 -9.33
N PRO A 35 -6.47 -12.97 -9.55
CA PRO A 35 -5.82 -13.67 -8.45
C PRO A 35 -5.02 -12.71 -7.57
N ALA A 36 -4.36 -11.70 -8.14
CA ALA A 36 -3.66 -10.70 -7.35
C ALA A 36 -4.61 -9.89 -6.46
N ALA A 37 -5.79 -9.50 -6.96
CA ALA A 37 -6.83 -8.85 -6.16
C ALA A 37 -7.34 -9.73 -5.02
N ILE A 38 -7.52 -11.03 -5.25
CA ILE A 38 -7.91 -11.99 -4.20
C ILE A 38 -6.84 -12.06 -3.11
N VAL A 39 -5.55 -12.16 -3.48
CA VAL A 39 -4.44 -12.22 -2.52
C VAL A 39 -4.28 -10.92 -1.73
N ILE A 40 -4.49 -9.77 -2.36
CA ILE A 40 -4.50 -8.47 -1.68
C ILE A 40 -5.62 -8.44 -0.64
N ASN A 41 -6.85 -8.78 -1.02
CA ASN A 41 -7.99 -8.78 -0.11
C ASN A 41 -7.82 -9.79 1.04
N PHE A 42 -7.28 -10.97 0.76
CA PHE A 42 -6.95 -11.96 1.79
C PHE A 42 -5.89 -11.44 2.77
N SER A 43 -4.85 -10.77 2.25
CA SER A 43 -3.79 -10.19 3.08
C SER A 43 -4.31 -9.05 3.96
N VAL A 44 -5.21 -8.21 3.44
CA VAL A 44 -5.90 -7.16 4.22
C VAL A 44 -6.81 -7.77 5.27
N TYR A 45 -7.58 -8.81 4.92
CA TYR A 45 -8.41 -9.54 5.88
C TYR A 45 -7.58 -10.13 7.02
N LYS A 46 -6.45 -10.78 6.70
CA LYS A 46 -5.49 -11.30 7.68
C LYS A 46 -4.87 -10.19 8.53
N LEU A 47 -4.54 -9.05 7.95
CA LEU A 47 -4.03 -7.88 8.67
C LEU A 47 -5.04 -7.37 9.70
N VAL A 48 -6.32 -7.24 9.31
CA VAL A 48 -7.39 -6.74 10.18
C VAL A 48 -7.72 -7.75 11.28
N THR A 49 -7.78 -9.04 10.97
CA THR A 49 -8.14 -10.10 11.93
C THR A 49 -7.02 -10.48 12.88
N THR A 50 -5.75 -10.21 12.53
CA THR A 50 -4.59 -10.47 13.41
C THR A 50 -4.04 -9.22 14.10
N GLY A 51 -4.58 -8.05 13.77
CA GLY A 51 -4.22 -6.78 14.37
C GLY A 51 -4.89 -6.57 15.73
N PRO A 52 -4.21 -5.96 16.72
CA PRO A 52 -4.80 -5.67 18.02
C PRO A 52 -5.89 -4.58 17.96
N THR A 53 -5.82 -3.68 16.97
CA THR A 53 -6.83 -2.64 16.73
C THR A 53 -6.99 -2.40 15.22
N LEU A 54 -8.22 -2.07 14.80
CA LEU A 54 -8.56 -1.80 13.41
C LEU A 54 -7.83 -0.56 12.86
N LEU A 55 -7.64 0.46 13.72
CA LEU A 55 -6.88 1.66 13.41
C LEU A 55 -5.42 1.34 13.02
N LEU A 56 -4.76 0.43 13.76
CA LEU A 56 -3.37 0.06 13.49
C LEU A 56 -3.23 -0.71 12.17
N ALA A 57 -4.22 -1.54 11.82
CA ALA A 57 -4.25 -2.23 10.53
C ALA A 57 -4.35 -1.25 9.36
N ILE A 58 -5.24 -0.25 9.47
CA ILE A 58 -5.39 0.81 8.45
C ILE A 58 -4.09 1.61 8.31
N VAL A 59 -3.51 2.02 9.44
CA VAL A 59 -2.25 2.78 9.46
C VAL A 59 -1.12 1.96 8.83
N ALA A 60 -0.95 0.70 9.23
CA ALA A 60 0.10 -0.17 8.70
C ALA A 60 -0.03 -0.39 7.19
N PHE A 61 -1.24 -0.62 6.69
CA PHE A 61 -1.48 -0.80 5.26
C PHE A 61 -1.25 0.50 4.47
N SER A 62 -1.76 1.63 4.98
CA SER A 62 -1.64 2.94 4.33
C SER A 62 -0.19 3.44 4.30
N LEU A 63 0.56 3.26 5.40
CA LEU A 63 1.99 3.55 5.42
C LEU A 63 2.76 2.68 4.44
N SER A 64 2.50 1.37 4.42
CA SER A 64 3.23 0.43 3.55
C SER A 64 2.99 0.72 2.08
N THR A 65 1.72 0.94 1.70
CA THR A 65 1.35 1.29 0.31
C THR A 65 1.93 2.63 -0.11
N LEU A 66 1.91 3.63 0.76
CA LEU A 66 2.44 4.95 0.46
C LEU A 66 3.98 4.94 0.34
N LEU A 67 4.69 4.27 1.24
CA LEU A 67 6.15 4.10 1.14
C LEU A 67 6.54 3.40 -0.16
N LEU A 68 5.88 2.28 -0.47
CA LEU A 68 6.14 1.53 -1.69
C LEU A 68 5.79 2.34 -2.94
N ARG A 69 4.71 3.12 -2.92
CA ARG A 69 4.33 4.00 -4.04
C ARG A 69 5.35 5.12 -4.25
N VAL A 70 5.84 5.75 -3.18
CA VAL A 70 6.90 6.78 -3.27
C VAL A 70 8.19 6.18 -3.81
N LEU A 71 8.61 5.02 -3.29
CA LEU A 71 9.79 4.32 -3.79
C LEU A 71 9.62 3.91 -5.25
N ALA A 72 8.47 3.36 -5.63
CA ALA A 72 8.19 2.98 -7.01
C ALA A 72 8.16 4.19 -7.96
N SER A 73 7.53 5.29 -7.56
CA SER A 73 7.53 6.52 -8.35
C SER A 73 8.94 7.07 -8.56
N GLN A 74 9.75 7.11 -7.50
CA GLN A 74 11.10 7.68 -7.56
C GLN A 74 12.12 6.79 -8.28
N PHE A 75 12.08 5.47 -8.04
CA PHE A 75 13.08 4.53 -8.56
C PHE A 75 12.66 3.75 -9.81
N LEU A 76 11.36 3.49 -10.02
CA LEU A 76 10.87 2.64 -11.13
C LEU A 76 10.20 3.43 -12.26
N LEU A 77 9.63 4.60 -11.96
CA LEU A 77 8.91 5.43 -12.93
C LEU A 77 9.64 6.74 -13.26
N GLY A 78 10.62 7.15 -12.44
CA GLY A 78 11.39 8.38 -12.66
C GLY A 78 10.55 9.67 -12.58
N GLU A 79 9.36 9.60 -11.99
CA GLU A 79 8.45 10.74 -11.85
C GLU A 79 8.92 11.66 -10.71
N ALA A 80 8.98 12.97 -10.96
CA ALA A 80 9.25 13.95 -9.91
C ALA A 80 8.08 13.98 -8.90
N LEU A 81 8.38 13.72 -7.63
CA LEU A 81 7.38 13.73 -6.54
C LEU A 81 6.68 15.09 -6.48
N ALA A 82 5.41 15.14 -6.90
CA ALA A 82 4.57 16.33 -6.74
C ALA A 82 4.43 16.69 -5.25
N LYS A 83 4.52 17.97 -4.90
CA LYS A 83 4.50 18.47 -3.51
C LYS A 83 3.31 17.97 -2.67
N GLY A 84 2.18 17.66 -3.30
CA GLY A 84 1.01 17.08 -2.63
C GLY A 84 1.23 15.66 -2.08
N ASN A 85 2.12 14.87 -2.69
CA ASN A 85 2.44 13.52 -2.22
C ASN A 85 3.22 13.56 -0.90
N LEU A 86 4.09 14.56 -0.71
CA LEU A 86 4.80 14.80 0.55
C LEU A 86 3.84 15.17 1.69
N VAL A 87 2.80 15.96 1.40
CA VAL A 87 1.78 16.31 2.41
C VAL A 87 0.99 15.07 2.84
N ALA A 88 0.64 14.18 1.90
CA ALA A 88 -0.01 12.90 2.21
C ALA A 88 0.90 11.98 3.06
N VAL A 89 2.20 11.92 2.74
CA VAL A 89 3.20 11.20 3.54
C VAL A 89 3.26 11.74 4.95
N VAL A 90 3.38 13.06 5.11
CA VAL A 90 3.47 13.72 6.42
C VAL A 90 2.18 13.52 7.21
N ALA A 91 1.00 13.68 6.60
CA ALA A 91 -0.28 13.44 7.27
C ALA A 91 -0.41 12.00 7.77
N LEU A 92 0.04 11.01 6.98
CA LEU A 92 0.03 9.60 7.37
C LEU A 92 1.04 9.28 8.47
N VAL A 93 2.23 9.87 8.43
CA VAL A 93 3.23 9.75 9.51
C VAL A 93 2.68 10.37 10.80
N THR A 94 2.07 11.56 10.73
CA THR A 94 1.45 12.21 11.89
C THR A 94 0.31 11.36 12.45
N ALA A 95 -0.55 10.79 11.61
CA ALA A 95 -1.61 9.89 12.04
C ALA A 95 -1.07 8.62 12.73
N ALA A 96 0.04 8.06 12.23
CA ALA A 96 0.70 6.91 12.85
C ALA A 96 1.33 7.23 14.21
N VAL A 97 1.96 8.40 14.34
CA VAL A 97 2.55 8.89 15.59
C VAL A 97 1.47 9.19 16.62
N VAL A 98 0.40 9.88 16.22
CA VAL A 98 -0.75 10.17 17.10
C VAL A 98 -1.43 8.89 17.57
N GLY A 99 -1.62 7.91 16.68
CA GLY A 99 -2.18 6.60 17.05
C GLY A 99 -1.30 5.77 17.99
N HIS A 100 0.03 5.99 17.99
CA HIS A 100 0.96 5.35 18.94
C HIS A 100 1.03 6.08 20.28
N ILE A 101 0.85 7.41 20.30
CA ILE A 101 0.84 8.23 21.52
C ILE A 101 -0.49 8.12 22.28
N TRP A 102 -1.59 7.79 21.59
CA TRP A 102 -2.91 7.60 22.18
C TRP A 102 -3.14 6.21 22.80
N ARG A 103 -2.11 5.35 22.85
CA ARG A 103 -2.09 4.15 23.71
C ARG A 103 -1.66 4.53 25.12
#